data_AF-A0A2N1QM18-F1
#
_entry.id   AF-A0A2N1QM18-F1
#
_cell.length_a   1.000
_cell.length_b   1.000
_cell.length_c   1.000
_cell.angle_alpha   90.00
_cell.angle_beta   90.00
_cell.angle_gamma   90.00
#
_symmetry.space_group_name_H-M   'P 1'
#
loop_
_entity.id
_entity.type
_entity.pdbx_description
1 polymer ?
#
loop_
_entity_poly.entity_id
_entity_poly.type
_entity_poly.pdbx_seq_one_letter_code
_entity_poly.pdbx_strand_id
1 'polypeptide(L)'
;MEQLPRSKGCFVCGNSDENPRSLGLTIFWNDEEQKTEIPIFPNSTWCGYEGVVHGGIIASVFDDAMAWAIRRESGSWAVTGELSVRYLRPVLADTRYVVEGRVEKRSGRRISTVAVMKSYDG
;
A
#
# COMPACT_ATOMS: atom_id res chain seq x y z
N MET A 1 15.69 4.99 4.81
CA MET A 1 14.64 4.35 3.99
C MET A 1 15.22 3.86 2.68
N GLU A 2 15.01 2.60 2.34
CA GLU A 2 15.43 1.99 1.07
C GLU A 2 14.23 1.97 0.11
N GLN A 3 14.41 2.39 -1.13
CA GLN A 3 13.36 2.23 -2.15
C GLN A 3 13.30 0.75 -2.61
N LEU A 4 12.13 0.14 -2.51
CA LEU A 4 11.88 -1.22 -2.98
C LEU A 4 11.69 -1.26 -4.51
N PRO A 5 12.00 -2.40 -5.14
CA PRO A 5 11.79 -2.56 -6.59
C PRO A 5 10.31 -2.50 -6.94
N ARG A 6 10.01 -2.20 -8.20
CA ARG A 6 8.65 -2.18 -8.74
C ARG A 6 8.24 -3.56 -9.25
N SER A 7 6.98 -3.93 -9.05
CA SER A 7 6.43 -5.18 -9.58
C SER A 7 5.91 -4.99 -11.00
N LYS A 8 6.39 -5.81 -11.94
CA LYS A 8 6.04 -5.65 -13.35
C LYS A 8 4.55 -5.83 -13.60
N GLY A 9 3.95 -4.88 -14.30
CA GLY A 9 2.51 -4.87 -14.59
C GLY A 9 1.57 -4.63 -13.40
N CYS A 10 2.09 -4.43 -12.18
CA CYS A 10 1.26 -4.20 -11.00
C CYS A 10 0.42 -2.92 -11.14
N PHE A 11 -0.83 -2.98 -10.70
CA PHE A 11 -1.73 -1.82 -10.67
C PHE A 11 -1.29 -0.75 -9.66
N VAL A 12 -0.59 -1.11 -8.58
CA VAL A 12 -0.22 -0.16 -7.53
C VAL A 12 1.19 0.37 -7.72
N CYS A 13 2.19 -0.51 -7.69
CA CYS A 13 3.61 -0.14 -7.74
C CYS A 13 4.30 -0.38 -9.10
N GLY A 14 3.56 -0.76 -10.13
CA GLY A 14 4.12 -1.00 -11.47
C GLY A 14 4.51 0.27 -12.19
N ASN A 15 5.25 0.16 -13.30
CA ASN A 15 5.56 1.30 -14.16
C ASN A 15 4.45 1.56 -15.19
N SER A 16 4.24 2.83 -15.54
CA SER A 16 3.29 3.25 -16.58
C SER A 16 3.62 2.67 -17.96
N ASP A 17 4.91 2.45 -18.25
CA ASP A 17 5.37 1.88 -19.52
C ASP A 17 4.94 0.41 -19.68
N GLU A 18 4.75 -0.32 -18.57
CA GLU A 18 4.31 -1.72 -18.57
C GLU A 18 2.80 -1.86 -18.31
N ASN A 19 2.25 -1.04 -17.43
CA ASN A 19 0.82 -0.95 -17.16
C ASN A 19 0.40 0.52 -17.15
N PRO A 20 -0.22 1.03 -18.23
CA PRO A 20 -0.69 2.42 -18.31
C PRO A 20 -1.73 2.81 -17.26
N ARG A 21 -2.32 1.83 -16.56
CA ARG A 21 -3.27 2.04 -15.46
C ARG A 21 -2.61 1.93 -14.08
N SER A 22 -1.30 1.74 -14.00
CA SER A 22 -0.60 1.71 -12.73
C SER A 22 -0.74 3.05 -12.00
N LEU A 23 -0.91 3.00 -10.67
CA LEU A 23 -0.82 4.17 -9.80
C LEU A 23 0.62 4.69 -9.71
N GLY A 24 1.60 3.89 -10.12
CA GLY A 24 3.01 4.30 -10.19
C GLY A 24 3.62 4.57 -8.82
N LEU A 25 3.08 3.98 -7.76
CA LEU A 25 3.50 4.26 -6.39
C LEU A 25 4.88 3.67 -6.10
N THR A 26 5.68 4.45 -5.38
CA THR A 26 6.98 4.02 -4.89
C THR A 26 6.84 3.54 -3.45
N ILE A 27 7.38 2.36 -3.17
CA ILE A 27 7.32 1.73 -1.85
C ILE A 27 8.71 1.80 -1.24
N PHE A 28 8.79 2.23 0.01
CA PHE A 28 10.03 2.28 0.78
C PHE A 28 10.00 1.22 1.88
N TRP A 29 11.17 0.75 2.27
CA TRP A 29 11.40 -0.03 3.47
C TRP A 29 12.09 0.83 4.52
N ASN A 30 11.51 0.85 5.72
CA ASN A 30 12.09 1.42 6.92
C ASN A 30 12.68 0.29 7.76
N ASP A 31 14.01 0.21 7.78
CA ASP A 31 14.73 -0.86 8.49
C ASP A 31 14.70 -0.69 10.01
N GLU A 32 14.60 0.55 10.51
CA GLU A 32 14.52 0.81 11.95
C GLU A 32 13.18 0.37 12.53
N GLU A 33 12.08 0.62 11.80
CA GLU A 33 10.73 0.29 12.24
C GLU A 33 10.17 -1.02 11.66
N GLN A 34 10.94 -1.71 10.81
CA GLN A 34 10.56 -2.96 10.14
C GLN A 34 9.19 -2.85 9.45
N LYS A 35 9.00 -1.80 8.65
CA LYS A 35 7.74 -1.54 7.95
C LYS A 35 7.96 -1.00 6.55
N THR A 36 6.98 -1.20 5.67
CA THR A 36 6.87 -0.48 4.41
C THR A 36 6.25 0.89 4.62
N GLU A 37 6.66 1.85 3.81
CA GLU A 37 6.09 3.20 3.76
C GLU A 37 5.80 3.58 2.30
N ILE A 38 4.57 4.02 2.02
CA ILE A 38 4.11 4.42 0.70
C ILE A 38 3.53 5.84 0.79
N PRO A 39 4.31 6.87 0.43
CA PRO A 39 3.79 8.21 0.26
C PRO A 39 2.82 8.23 -0.92
N ILE A 40 1.62 8.76 -0.70
CA ILE A 40 0.61 8.92 -1.75
C ILE A 40 0.08 10.35 -1.79
N PHE A 41 -0.19 10.82 -3.00
CA PHE A 41 -0.86 12.09 -3.28
C PHE A 41 -1.95 11.83 -4.32
N PRO A 42 -3.10 11.28 -3.89
CA PRO A 42 -4.20 10.94 -4.78
C PRO A 42 -4.76 12.18 -5.47
N ASN A 43 -5.11 12.07 -6.74
CA ASN A 43 -5.80 13.13 -7.48
C ASN A 43 -7.26 12.71 -7.80
N SER A 44 -7.99 13.58 -8.49
CA SER A 44 -9.40 13.35 -8.85
C SER A 44 -9.66 12.05 -9.63
N THR A 45 -8.69 11.52 -10.37
CA THR A 45 -8.83 10.24 -11.12
C THR A 45 -8.89 9.02 -10.20
N TRP A 46 -8.50 9.16 -8.93
CA TRP A 46 -8.60 8.10 -7.92
C TRP A 46 -9.94 8.14 -7.18
N CYS A 47 -10.79 9.13 -7.44
CA CYS A 47 -12.02 9.33 -6.68
C CYS A 47 -13.13 8.35 -7.10
N GLY A 48 -13.86 7.85 -6.09
CA GLY A 48 -15.09 7.08 -6.28
C GLY A 48 -16.35 7.88 -6.00
N TYR A 49 -16.21 8.99 -5.27
CA TYR A 49 -17.25 9.96 -4.94
C TYR A 49 -16.61 11.35 -4.95
N GLU A 50 -17.41 12.42 -5.03
CA GLU A 50 -16.96 13.80 -5.14
C GLU A 50 -15.81 14.15 -4.17
N GLY A 51 -14.58 14.25 -4.70
CA GLY A 51 -13.36 14.54 -3.93
C GLY A 51 -12.84 13.43 -3.01
N VAL A 52 -13.52 12.28 -2.93
CA VAL A 52 -13.18 11.15 -2.04
C VAL A 52 -12.60 9.99 -2.83
N VAL A 53 -11.38 9.57 -2.47
CA VAL A 53 -10.67 8.44 -3.07
C VAL A 53 -11.48 7.16 -2.92
N HIS A 54 -11.58 6.41 -4.02
CA HIS A 54 -12.31 5.16 -4.07
C HIS A 54 -11.74 4.16 -3.06
N GLY A 55 -12.61 3.58 -2.22
CA GLY A 55 -12.19 2.62 -1.18
C GLY A 55 -11.39 1.44 -1.73
N GLY A 56 -11.74 0.95 -2.92
CA GLY A 56 -10.99 -0.10 -3.61
C GLY A 56 -9.54 0.28 -3.93
N ILE A 57 -9.24 1.54 -4.26
CA ILE A 57 -7.85 1.99 -4.48
C ILE A 57 -7.09 1.98 -3.16
N ILE A 58 -7.70 2.47 -2.09
CA ILE A 58 -7.11 2.44 -0.74
C ILE A 58 -6.80 0.99 -0.33
N ALA A 59 -7.74 0.08 -0.53
CA ALA A 59 -7.56 -1.34 -0.25
C ALA A 59 -6.42 -1.96 -1.07
N SER A 60 -6.27 -1.60 -2.34
CA SER A 60 -5.14 -2.05 -3.17
C SER A 60 -3.80 -1.54 -2.65
N VAL A 61 -3.70 -0.28 -2.21
CA VAL A 61 -2.45 0.25 -1.64
C VAL A 61 -2.12 -0.45 -0.31
N PHE A 62 -3.13 -0.76 0.52
CA PHE A 62 -2.94 -1.56 1.73
C PHE A 62 -2.43 -2.97 1.44
N ASP A 63 -2.99 -3.63 0.43
CA ASP A 63 -2.57 -4.97 0.00
C ASP A 63 -1.09 -4.96 -0.43
N ASP A 64 -0.67 -4.03 -1.28
CA ASP A 64 0.72 -3.89 -1.72
C ASP A 64 1.67 -3.57 -0.55
N ALA A 65 1.28 -2.67 0.37
CA ALA A 65 2.09 -2.35 1.54
C ALA A 65 2.38 -3.60 2.39
N MET A 66 1.36 -4.42 2.63
CA MET A 66 1.48 -5.66 3.41
C MET A 66 2.25 -6.74 2.64
N ALA A 67 1.99 -6.91 1.34
CA ALA A 67 2.68 -7.89 0.51
C ALA A 67 4.19 -7.62 0.44
N TRP A 68 4.58 -6.35 0.32
CA TRP A 68 6.00 -5.96 0.33
C TRP A 68 6.66 -6.11 1.69
N ALA A 69 5.93 -5.88 2.80
CA ALA A 69 6.45 -6.17 4.13
C ALA A 69 6.78 -7.67 4.29
N ILE A 70 5.87 -8.55 3.83
CA ILE A 70 6.11 -10.01 3.79
C ILE A 70 7.34 -10.34 2.94
N ARG A 71 7.41 -9.78 1.73
CA ARG A 71 8.51 -10.03 0.80
C ARG A 71 9.85 -9.65 1.40
N ARG A 72 9.90 -8.50 2.09
CA ARG A 72 11.13 -7.98 2.67
C ARG A 72 11.59 -8.80 3.87
N GLU A 73 10.70 -9.14 4.79
CA GLU A 73 11.08 -9.92 5.99
C GLU A 73 11.39 -11.39 5.69
N SER A 74 10.65 -12.01 4.76
CA SER A 74 10.71 -13.46 4.56
C SER A 74 11.47 -13.90 3.30
N GLY A 75 11.83 -12.96 2.42
CA GLY A 75 12.37 -13.26 1.10
C GLY A 75 11.41 -14.04 0.19
N SER A 76 10.13 -14.15 0.56
CA SER A 76 9.11 -14.96 -0.11
C SER A 76 7.84 -14.16 -0.35
N TRP A 77 7.08 -14.53 -1.38
CA TRP A 77 5.75 -13.96 -1.62
C TRP A 77 4.66 -14.81 -0.97
N ALA A 78 3.55 -14.15 -0.65
CA ALA A 78 2.30 -14.79 -0.23
C ALA A 78 1.14 -14.25 -1.08
N VAL A 79 0.05 -15.00 -1.12
CA VAL A 79 -1.20 -14.56 -1.74
C VAL A 79 -2.18 -14.10 -0.65
N THR A 80 -2.96 -13.06 -0.95
CA THR A 80 -3.95 -12.52 -0.02
C THR A 80 -5.08 -13.54 0.18
N GLY A 81 -5.22 -14.04 1.42
CA GLY A 81 -6.30 -14.95 1.78
C GLY A 81 -7.56 -14.24 2.26
N GLU A 82 -7.38 -13.21 3.09
CA GLU A 82 -8.45 -12.37 3.63
C GLU A 82 -7.93 -10.94 3.77
N LEU A 83 -8.75 -9.95 3.40
CA LEU A 83 -8.47 -8.54 3.60
C LEU A 83 -9.66 -7.89 4.31
N SER A 84 -9.44 -7.36 5.52
CA SER A 84 -10.44 -6.60 6.28
C SER A 84 -10.00 -5.15 6.39
N VAL A 85 -10.77 -4.23 5.79
CA VAL A 85 -10.46 -2.79 5.77
C VAL A 85 -11.51 -2.03 6.58
N ARG A 86 -11.05 -1.14 7.46
CA ARG A 86 -11.92 -0.21 8.20
C ARG A 86 -11.65 1.21 7.72
N TYR A 87 -12.63 1.81 7.07
CA TYR A 87 -12.57 3.20 6.60
C TYR A 87 -13.05 4.13 7.71
N LEU A 88 -12.10 4.71 8.47
CA LEU A 88 -12.41 5.53 9.64
C LEU A 88 -12.73 6.99 9.28
N ARG A 89 -12.07 7.52 8.24
CA ARG A 89 -12.21 8.89 7.75
C ARG A 89 -12.11 8.90 6.22
N PRO A 90 -12.74 9.86 5.52
CA PRO A 90 -12.58 9.98 4.08
C PRO A 90 -11.13 10.32 3.73
N VAL A 91 -10.63 9.72 2.65
CA VAL A 91 -9.35 10.07 2.04
C VAL A 91 -9.67 11.03 0.90
N LEU A 92 -9.26 12.28 1.06
CA LEU A 92 -9.52 13.34 0.10
C LEU A 92 -8.45 13.37 -1.00
N ALA A 93 -8.86 13.66 -2.23
CA ALA A 93 -7.92 14.02 -3.28
C ALA A 93 -7.12 15.29 -2.91
N ASP A 94 -5.98 15.46 -3.56
CA ASP A 94 -5.08 16.60 -3.41
C ASP A 94 -4.59 16.82 -1.96
N THR A 95 -4.60 15.75 -1.15
CA THR A 95 -4.08 15.69 0.22
C THR A 95 -2.97 14.64 0.31
N ARG A 96 -1.93 14.88 1.10
CA ARG A 96 -0.81 13.94 1.26
C ARG A 96 -1.10 12.93 2.37
N TYR A 97 -0.85 11.65 2.07
CA TYR A 97 -0.94 10.57 3.04
C TYR A 97 0.28 9.67 2.98
N VAL A 98 0.51 8.93 4.06
CA VAL A 98 1.45 7.81 4.08
C VAL A 98 0.69 6.54 4.46
N VAL A 99 0.92 5.47 3.70
CA VAL A 99 0.49 4.13 4.06
C VAL A 99 1.67 3.38 4.64
N GLU A 100 1.48 2.77 5.80
CA GLU A 100 2.48 1.97 6.48
C GLU A 100 2.00 0.51 6.56
N GLY A 101 2.84 -0.45 6.19
CA GLY A 101 2.53 -1.88 6.25
C GLY A 101 3.58 -2.68 7.01
N ARG A 102 3.17 -3.64 7.84
CA ARG A 102 4.10 -4.50 8.60
C ARG A 102 3.57 -5.91 8.83
N VAL A 103 4.47 -6.85 9.11
CA VAL A 103 4.12 -8.20 9.54
C VAL A 103 3.86 -8.20 11.05
N GLU A 104 2.75 -8.79 11.48
CA GLU A 104 2.41 -8.95 12.91
C GLU A 104 2.82 -10.33 13.43
N LYS A 105 2.49 -11.37 12.67
CA LYS A 105 2.69 -12.75 13.10
C LYS A 105 2.80 -13.71 11.93
N ARG A 106 3.70 -14.67 12.06
CA ARG A 106 3.79 -15.83 11.17
C ARG A 106 3.46 -17.12 11.92
N SER A 107 2.60 -17.95 11.31
CA SER A 107 2.25 -19.26 11.83
C SER A 107 2.17 -20.26 10.67
N GLY A 108 3.27 -20.98 10.43
CA GLY A 108 3.41 -21.87 9.28
C GLY A 108 3.27 -21.11 7.96
N ARG A 109 2.26 -21.47 7.16
CA ARG A 109 1.93 -20.84 5.86
C ARG A 109 1.05 -19.60 5.97
N ARG A 110 0.48 -19.33 7.15
CA ARG A 110 -0.37 -18.16 7.38
C ARG A 110 0.46 -17.02 7.94
N ILE A 111 0.32 -15.84 7.33
CA ILE A 111 0.98 -14.61 7.76
C ILE A 111 -0.12 -13.58 8.03
N SER A 112 -0.06 -12.96 9.20
CA SER A 112 -0.91 -11.84 9.56
C SER A 112 -0.10 -10.56 9.45
N THR A 113 -0.65 -9.59 8.76
CA THR A 113 -0.08 -8.28 8.48
C THR A 113 -1.09 -7.21 8.84
N VAL A 114 -0.60 -5.98 9.05
CA VAL A 114 -1.45 -4.81 9.23
C VAL A 114 -0.94 -3.68 8.35
N ALA A 115 -1.87 -2.88 7.85
CA ALA A 115 -1.56 -1.59 7.24
C ALA A 115 -2.42 -0.48 7.85
N VAL A 116 -1.85 0.72 7.92
CA VAL A 116 -2.52 1.94 8.38
C VAL A 116 -2.24 3.08 7.42
N MET A 117 -3.18 4.00 7.28
CA MET A 117 -2.99 5.26 6.56
C MET A 117 -3.04 6.42 7.53
N LYS A 118 -2.13 7.39 7.35
CA LYS A 118 -2.10 8.63 8.11
C LYS A 118 -2.09 9.82 7.15
N SER A 119 -2.82 10.88 7.48
CA SER A 119 -2.64 12.18 6.83
C SER A 119 -1.33 12.79 7.33
N TYR A 120 -0.66 13.58 6.50
CA TYR A 120 0.46 14.41 6.96
C TYR A 120 0.00 15.51 7.93
N ASP A 121 -1.27 15.88 7.86
CA ASP A 121 -1.84 17.01 8.60
C ASP A 121 -2.49 16.61 9.95
N GLY A 122 -2.40 15.33 10.35
CA GLY A 122 -2.97 14.79 11.61
C GLY A 122 -4.30 14.08 11.43
#